data_AF-A0A842SQQ6-F1
#
_entry.id   AF-A0A842SQQ6-F1
#
_cell.length_a   1.000
_cell.length_b   1.000
_cell.length_c   1.000
_cell.angle_alpha   90.00
_cell.angle_beta   90.00
_cell.angle_gamma   90.00
#
_symmetry.space_group_name_H-M   'P 1'
#
loop_
_entity.id
_entity.type
_entity.pdbx_description
1 polymer ?
#
loop_
_entity_poly.entity_id
_entity_poly.type
_entity_poly.pdbx_seq_one_letter_code
_entity_poly.pdbx_strand_id
1 'polypeptide(L)'
;MGGQQERARALLQGLTKKRHIIFVEKGNAAIKQALRLAKERGRTALLIPDQGGWLTYPRFGKQLGFTVKEILTDRSYITPEMIQGDATTVLLLNSMPAYAFTIPVADIAKKCEEKNVLFINDVSATIGAPEATYGDIIIGSCNRWKPLPLGKGGFIATDYFLEQEEPSLDYAKLVQLLETLPERCTKAFHAANKLKLFLEKYDIIRSDHKGYNVIVACKEEEKERLINLVKDFDASIEHTDCPRYIRVLEPGISFEIKRRFNDGV
;
A
#
# COMPACT_ATOMS: atom_id res chain seq x y z
N MET A 1 -19.77 -14.71 -18.40
CA MET A 1 -18.54 -14.40 -17.63
C MET A 1 -18.25 -12.90 -17.51
N GLY A 2 -18.60 -12.03 -18.47
CA GLY A 2 -18.32 -10.57 -18.38
C GLY A 2 -19.03 -9.79 -17.26
N GLY A 3 -20.19 -10.23 -16.76
CA GLY A 3 -20.97 -9.46 -15.79
C GLY A 3 -20.28 -9.23 -14.43
N GLN A 4 -19.54 -10.22 -13.91
CA GLN A 4 -18.83 -10.08 -12.62
C GLN A 4 -17.56 -9.24 -12.77
N GLN A 5 -16.87 -9.34 -13.90
CA GLN A 5 -15.70 -8.51 -14.21
C GLN A 5 -16.09 -7.03 -14.26
N GLU A 6 -17.17 -6.70 -14.97
CA GLU A 6 -17.66 -5.32 -15.04
C GLU A 6 -18.21 -4.82 -13.69
N ARG A 7 -18.85 -5.67 -12.88
CA ARG A 7 -19.22 -5.31 -11.51
C ARG A 7 -18.00 -5.01 -10.63
N ALA A 8 -16.97 -5.86 -10.67
CA ALA A 8 -15.72 -5.62 -9.96
C ALA A 8 -15.07 -4.30 -10.42
N ARG A 9 -15.12 -4.03 -11.73
CA ARG A 9 -14.65 -2.78 -12.34
C ARG A 9 -15.39 -1.58 -11.75
N ALA A 10 -16.71 -1.60 -11.76
CA ALA A 10 -17.55 -0.52 -11.23
C ALA A 10 -17.29 -0.24 -9.73
N LEU A 11 -17.14 -1.30 -8.93
CA LEU A 11 -16.78 -1.17 -7.52
C LEU A 11 -15.40 -0.49 -7.35
N LEU A 12 -14.38 -0.93 -8.09
CA LEU A 12 -13.04 -0.33 -8.03
C LEU A 12 -13.03 1.12 -8.56
N GLN A 13 -13.80 1.45 -9.61
CA GLN A 13 -13.98 2.83 -10.06
C GLN A 13 -14.59 3.69 -8.93
N GLY A 14 -15.59 3.16 -8.23
CA GLY A 14 -16.20 3.84 -7.08
C GLY A 14 -15.22 4.10 -5.93
N LEU A 15 -14.32 3.15 -5.66
CA LEU A 15 -13.32 3.24 -4.58
C LEU A 15 -12.10 4.12 -4.93
N THR A 16 -11.72 4.15 -6.21
CA THR A 16 -10.52 4.87 -6.67
C THR A 16 -10.83 6.22 -7.30
N LYS A 17 -12.10 6.47 -7.66
CA LYS A 17 -12.57 7.64 -8.41
C LYS A 17 -11.90 7.80 -9.77
N LYS A 18 -11.43 6.70 -10.36
CA LYS A 18 -10.80 6.67 -11.69
C LYS A 18 -11.73 6.10 -12.74
N ARG A 19 -11.62 6.64 -13.96
CA ARG A 19 -12.45 6.21 -15.10
C ARG A 19 -12.11 4.83 -15.60
N HIS A 20 -10.82 4.49 -15.69
CA HIS A 20 -10.36 3.22 -16.22
C HIS A 20 -9.79 2.37 -15.09
N ILE A 21 -10.21 1.11 -15.07
CA ILE A 21 -9.59 0.06 -14.26
C ILE A 21 -9.04 -0.95 -15.26
N ILE A 22 -7.83 -1.44 -15.02
CA ILE A 22 -7.19 -2.52 -15.78
C ILE A 22 -6.78 -3.60 -14.79
N PHE A 23 -7.30 -4.80 -14.94
CA PHE A 23 -6.89 -5.96 -14.16
C PHE A 23 -5.54 -6.50 -14.65
N VAL A 24 -4.69 -6.92 -13.72
CA VAL A 24 -3.37 -7.48 -14.02
C VAL A 24 -3.10 -8.73 -13.17
N GLU A 25 -2.15 -9.56 -13.60
CA GLU A 25 -1.91 -10.87 -12.96
C GLU A 25 -1.46 -10.78 -11.50
N LYS A 26 -0.78 -9.69 -11.13
CA LYS A 26 -0.23 -9.45 -9.79
C LYS A 26 0.14 -7.98 -9.58
N GLY A 27 0.28 -7.56 -8.33
CA GLY A 27 0.69 -6.19 -7.99
C GLY A 27 2.02 -5.76 -8.62
N ASN A 28 3.01 -6.65 -8.74
CA ASN A 28 4.26 -6.33 -9.45
C ASN A 28 4.05 -6.01 -10.94
N ALA A 29 3.04 -6.61 -11.58
CA ALA A 29 2.70 -6.25 -12.95
C ALA A 29 2.08 -4.83 -12.99
N ALA A 30 1.23 -4.49 -12.02
CA ALA A 30 0.64 -3.15 -11.89
C ALA A 30 1.73 -2.07 -11.76
N ILE A 31 2.71 -2.28 -10.86
CA ILE A 31 3.84 -1.35 -10.66
C ILE A 31 4.60 -1.15 -11.98
N LYS A 32 4.96 -2.25 -12.66
CA LYS A 32 5.75 -2.17 -13.89
C LYS A 32 5.01 -1.44 -15.02
N GLN A 33 3.71 -1.71 -15.18
CA GLN A 33 2.89 -1.07 -16.21
C GLN A 33 2.61 0.41 -15.88
N ALA A 34 2.37 0.75 -14.62
CA ALA A 34 2.22 2.15 -14.21
C ALA A 34 3.49 2.96 -14.48
N LEU A 35 4.67 2.39 -14.22
CA LEU A 35 5.95 3.04 -14.54
C LEU A 35 6.19 3.14 -16.06
N ARG A 36 5.77 2.16 -16.86
CA ARG A 36 5.83 2.25 -18.34
C ARG A 36 4.96 3.38 -18.86
N LEU A 37 3.71 3.45 -18.39
CA LEU A 37 2.80 4.55 -18.73
C LEU A 37 3.39 5.90 -18.32
N ALA A 38 4.01 6.01 -17.15
CA ALA A 38 4.71 7.23 -16.75
C ALA A 38 5.87 7.58 -17.72
N LYS A 39 6.64 6.57 -18.18
CA LYS A 39 7.73 6.75 -19.14
C LYS A 39 7.23 7.24 -20.51
N GLU A 40 6.15 6.64 -21.02
CA GLU A 40 5.48 7.03 -22.26
C GLU A 40 4.95 8.47 -22.19
N ARG A 41 4.62 8.94 -20.98
CA ARG A 41 4.24 10.33 -20.71
C ARG A 41 5.43 11.26 -20.46
N GLY A 42 6.64 10.84 -20.83
CA GLY A 42 7.85 11.68 -20.79
C GLY A 42 8.52 11.80 -19.43
N ARG A 43 8.10 11.02 -18.42
CA ARG A 43 8.76 11.06 -17.09
C ARG A 43 10.11 10.32 -17.15
N THR A 44 11.15 10.89 -16.57
CA THR A 44 12.53 10.37 -16.64
C THR A 44 13.15 10.11 -15.26
N ALA A 45 12.66 10.75 -14.20
CA ALA A 45 13.10 10.51 -12.83
C ALA A 45 12.02 9.79 -12.02
N LEU A 46 12.42 8.81 -11.21
CA LEU A 46 11.53 8.10 -10.28
C LEU A 46 11.92 8.45 -8.85
N LEU A 47 10.99 9.07 -8.11
CA LEU A 47 11.12 9.37 -6.70
C LEU A 47 10.34 8.32 -5.88
N ILE A 48 11.03 7.63 -4.98
CA ILE A 48 10.50 6.58 -4.09
C ILE A 48 11.01 6.82 -2.67
N PRO A 49 10.43 6.24 -1.62
CA PRO A 49 11.03 6.37 -0.30
C PRO A 49 12.22 5.44 -0.12
N ASP A 50 13.14 5.83 0.76
CA ASP A 50 14.28 5.01 1.21
C ASP A 50 13.85 3.77 2.02
N GLN A 51 12.64 3.78 2.58
CA GLN A 51 11.99 2.67 3.31
C GLN A 51 10.45 2.80 3.26
N GLY A 52 9.74 1.73 3.59
CA GLY A 52 8.27 1.66 3.57
C GLY A 52 7.64 1.46 2.19
N GLY A 53 8.46 1.51 1.13
CA GLY A 53 8.05 1.18 -0.24
C GLY A 53 7.96 -0.33 -0.50
N TRP A 54 7.92 -0.72 -1.77
CA TRP A 54 7.93 -2.12 -2.18
C TRP A 54 9.23 -2.47 -2.90
N LEU A 55 9.72 -3.71 -2.72
CA LEU A 55 11.04 -4.16 -3.19
C LEU A 55 11.27 -3.97 -4.69
N THR A 56 10.20 -4.02 -5.49
CA THR A 56 10.31 -3.92 -6.94
C THR A 56 10.25 -2.48 -7.46
N TYR A 57 9.95 -1.48 -6.63
CA TYR A 57 9.95 -0.08 -7.05
C TYR A 57 11.29 0.36 -7.65
N PRO A 58 12.44 0.29 -6.93
CA PRO A 58 13.73 0.70 -7.50
C PRO A 58 14.15 -0.20 -8.66
N ARG A 59 13.85 -1.51 -8.58
CA ARG A 59 14.21 -2.47 -9.62
C ARG A 59 13.52 -2.14 -10.94
N PHE A 60 12.21 -1.94 -10.94
CA PHE A 60 11.45 -1.63 -12.16
C PHE A 60 11.77 -0.23 -12.68
N GLY A 61 11.98 0.75 -11.79
CA GLY A 61 12.47 2.07 -12.18
C GLY A 61 13.78 1.99 -12.99
N LYS A 62 14.81 1.32 -12.43
CA LYS A 62 16.09 1.12 -13.11
C LYS A 62 15.95 0.36 -14.43
N GLN A 63 15.15 -0.72 -14.45
CA GLN A 63 14.91 -1.52 -15.66
C GLN A 63 14.25 -0.73 -16.79
N LEU A 64 13.43 0.27 -16.47
CA LEU A 64 12.76 1.15 -17.44
C LEU A 64 13.57 2.42 -17.75
N GLY A 65 14.81 2.52 -17.25
CA GLY A 65 15.69 3.65 -17.50
C GLY A 65 15.26 4.94 -16.81
N PHE A 66 14.67 4.86 -15.61
CA PHE A 66 14.48 6.02 -14.74
C PHE A 66 15.75 6.32 -13.95
N THR A 67 16.04 7.60 -13.75
CA THR A 67 16.93 8.03 -12.66
C THR A 67 16.18 7.87 -11.35
N VAL A 68 16.47 6.81 -10.61
CA VAL A 68 15.82 6.52 -9.32
C VAL A 68 16.48 7.35 -8.21
N LYS A 69 15.67 8.12 -7.50
CA LYS A 69 16.04 8.93 -6.32
C LYS A 69 15.21 8.48 -5.13
N GLU A 70 15.85 8.44 -3.97
CA GLU A 70 15.19 8.09 -2.70
C GLU A 70 14.85 9.36 -1.92
N ILE A 71 13.66 9.38 -1.32
CA ILE A 71 13.24 10.35 -0.31
C ILE A 71 13.71 9.79 1.03
N LEU A 72 14.53 10.54 1.75
CA LEU A 72 14.87 10.23 3.14
C LEU A 72 13.63 10.41 4.01
N THR A 73 13.21 9.35 4.70
CA THR A 73 11.98 9.35 5.50
C THR A 73 12.26 9.26 7.00
N ASP A 74 11.34 9.80 7.80
CA ASP A 74 11.32 9.57 9.24
C ASP A 74 10.48 8.32 9.55
N ARG A 75 11.16 7.17 9.72
CA ARG A 75 10.56 5.84 9.92
C ARG A 75 9.47 5.54 8.88
N SER A 76 9.80 5.75 7.59
CA SER A 76 8.90 5.54 6.43
C SER A 76 7.72 6.50 6.32
N TYR A 77 7.66 7.54 7.15
CA TYR A 77 6.66 8.60 7.05
C TYR A 77 7.13 9.69 6.07
N ILE A 78 6.21 10.15 5.22
CA ILE A 78 6.48 11.12 4.16
C ILE A 78 5.49 12.27 4.29
N THR A 79 6.00 13.50 4.21
CA THR A 79 5.17 14.71 4.15
C THR A 79 5.29 15.38 2.77
N PRO A 80 4.35 16.27 2.40
CA PRO A 80 4.38 16.96 1.11
C PRO A 80 5.69 17.73 0.85
N GLU A 81 6.30 18.30 1.88
CA GLU A 81 7.51 19.12 1.78
C GLU A 81 8.73 18.32 1.30
N MET A 82 8.72 17.00 1.53
CA MET A 82 9.78 16.09 1.12
C MET A 82 9.78 15.83 -0.39
N ILE A 83 8.72 16.20 -1.12
CA ILE A 83 8.59 15.93 -2.56
C ILE A 83 9.40 16.94 -3.37
N GLN A 84 10.64 16.56 -3.74
CA GLN A 84 11.59 17.36 -4.52
C GLN A 84 11.61 16.98 -6.01
N GLY A 85 10.45 17.01 -6.67
CA GLY A 85 10.29 16.70 -8.10
C GLY A 85 9.83 17.89 -8.94
N ASP A 86 9.75 17.65 -10.25
CA ASP A 86 9.26 18.55 -11.28
C ASP A 86 8.43 17.81 -12.34
N ALA A 87 8.15 18.47 -13.48
CA ALA A 87 7.43 17.90 -14.62
C ALA A 87 8.10 16.69 -15.30
N THR A 88 9.33 16.31 -14.93
CA THR A 88 9.98 15.09 -15.43
C THR A 88 9.91 13.93 -14.42
N THR A 89 9.38 14.20 -13.23
CA THR A 89 9.40 13.27 -12.11
C THR A 89 8.11 12.46 -12.02
N VAL A 90 8.25 11.18 -11.69
CA VAL A 90 7.17 10.34 -11.16
C VAL A 90 7.45 10.05 -9.69
N LEU A 91 6.45 10.25 -8.84
CA LEU A 91 6.45 9.84 -7.44
C LEU A 91 5.71 8.51 -7.31
N LEU A 92 6.32 7.50 -6.67
CA LEU A 92 5.69 6.22 -6.38
C LEU A 92 5.74 5.93 -4.89
N LEU A 93 4.59 6.00 -4.22
CA LEU A 93 4.46 5.76 -2.78
C LEU A 93 3.42 4.68 -2.49
N ASN A 94 3.56 4.04 -1.32
CA ASN A 94 2.48 3.29 -0.69
C ASN A 94 1.78 4.23 0.30
N SER A 95 0.47 4.36 0.19
CA SER A 95 -0.37 5.22 1.04
C SER A 95 -0.46 4.79 2.50
N MET A 96 -0.07 3.55 2.82
CA MET A 96 0.07 3.07 4.20
C MET A 96 1.31 2.15 4.30
N PRO A 97 2.50 2.76 4.46
CA PRO A 97 3.76 2.03 4.62
C PRO A 97 3.64 0.95 5.71
N ALA A 98 4.21 -0.23 5.44
CA ALA A 98 4.15 -1.38 6.34
C ALA A 98 2.74 -1.86 6.77
N TYR A 99 1.67 -1.32 6.18
CA TYR A 99 0.31 -1.39 6.71
C TYR A 99 0.13 -0.78 8.11
N ALA A 100 1.09 0.01 8.61
CA ALA A 100 1.16 0.39 10.03
C ALA A 100 0.62 1.79 10.31
N PHE A 101 0.70 2.70 9.35
CA PHE A 101 0.22 4.07 9.47
C PHE A 101 -0.07 4.64 8.08
N THR A 102 -1.09 5.50 7.97
CA THR A 102 -1.37 6.27 6.76
C THR A 102 -0.44 7.48 6.66
N ILE A 103 -0.19 7.94 5.43
CA ILE A 103 0.50 9.21 5.13
C ILE A 103 -0.51 10.26 4.63
N PRO A 104 -0.20 11.57 4.64
CA PRO A 104 -1.11 12.62 4.17
C PRO A 104 -1.22 12.65 2.63
N VAL A 105 -1.81 11.60 2.04
CA VAL A 105 -1.85 11.40 0.58
C VAL A 105 -2.55 12.53 -0.16
N ALA A 106 -3.58 13.15 0.44
CA ALA A 106 -4.29 14.27 -0.16
C ALA A 106 -3.37 15.49 -0.37
N ASP A 107 -2.59 15.85 0.66
CA ASP A 107 -1.65 16.96 0.59
C ASP A 107 -0.46 16.64 -0.32
N ILE A 108 -0.01 15.38 -0.32
CA ILE A 108 1.02 14.90 -1.27
C ILE A 108 0.51 15.01 -2.71
N ALA A 109 -0.73 14.62 -2.99
CA ALA A 109 -1.32 14.72 -4.33
C ALA A 109 -1.42 16.18 -4.79
N LYS A 110 -1.87 17.08 -3.91
CA LYS A 110 -1.87 18.53 -4.18
C LYS A 110 -0.47 19.03 -4.48
N LYS A 111 0.53 18.59 -3.72
CA LYS A 111 1.93 18.98 -3.96
C LYS A 111 2.48 18.48 -5.29
N CYS A 112 2.09 17.27 -5.68
CA CYS A 112 2.43 16.71 -6.99
C CYS A 112 1.80 17.53 -8.12
N GLU A 113 0.53 17.92 -7.99
CA GLU A 113 -0.16 18.78 -8.95
C GLU A 113 0.54 20.14 -9.12
N GLU A 114 0.86 20.82 -8.00
CA GLU A 114 1.60 22.09 -8.00
C GLU A 114 2.94 22.01 -8.76
N LYS A 115 3.62 20.86 -8.66
CA LYS A 115 4.94 20.62 -9.27
C LYS A 115 4.88 19.89 -10.61
N ASN A 116 3.68 19.56 -11.09
CA ASN A 116 3.44 18.67 -12.23
C ASN A 116 4.20 17.33 -12.11
N VAL A 117 4.37 16.79 -10.90
CA VAL A 117 4.92 15.45 -10.67
C VAL A 117 3.81 14.44 -10.91
N LEU A 118 4.07 13.40 -11.73
CA LEU A 118 3.10 12.32 -11.90
C LEU A 118 3.08 11.46 -10.64
N PHE A 119 1.91 11.31 -10.00
CA PHE A 119 1.79 10.54 -8.77
C PHE A 119 1.20 9.16 -9.01
N ILE A 120 2.00 8.12 -8.73
CA ILE A 120 1.56 6.73 -8.64
C ILE A 120 1.34 6.37 -7.17
N ASN A 121 0.10 6.06 -6.81
CA ASN A 121 -0.29 5.67 -5.47
C ASN A 121 -0.53 4.15 -5.37
N ASP A 122 0.30 3.45 -4.63
CA ASP A 122 0.11 2.04 -4.29
C ASP A 122 -0.84 1.91 -3.10
N VAL A 123 -2.09 1.57 -3.41
CA VAL A 123 -3.20 1.44 -2.46
C VAL A 123 -3.41 -0.01 -2.04
N SER A 124 -2.41 -0.88 -2.23
CA SER A 124 -2.46 -2.28 -1.78
C SER A 124 -2.78 -2.44 -0.30
N ALA A 125 -2.59 -1.38 0.50
CA ALA A 125 -2.98 -1.31 1.90
C ALA A 125 -4.24 -0.46 2.12
N THR A 126 -4.50 0.58 1.33
CA THR A 126 -5.60 1.52 1.61
C THR A 126 -6.81 1.38 0.70
N ILE A 127 -6.90 0.35 -0.15
CA ILE A 127 -8.10 0.13 -0.95
C ILE A 127 -9.32 0.02 -0.01
N GLY A 128 -10.36 0.80 -0.29
CA GLY A 128 -11.52 0.95 0.59
C GLY A 128 -11.45 2.13 1.58
N ALA A 129 -10.33 2.87 1.62
CA ALA A 129 -10.15 4.07 2.45
C ALA A 129 -9.99 5.33 1.58
N PRO A 130 -10.19 6.55 2.13
CA PRO A 130 -10.10 7.80 1.36
C PRO A 130 -8.78 7.99 0.61
N GLU A 131 -7.67 7.49 1.15
CA GLU A 131 -6.33 7.55 0.56
C GLU A 131 -6.28 6.88 -0.83
N ALA A 132 -7.18 5.93 -1.12
CA ALA A 132 -7.23 5.25 -2.40
C ALA A 132 -7.81 6.07 -3.56
N THR A 133 -8.28 7.29 -3.30
CA THR A 133 -8.87 8.19 -4.31
C THR A 133 -7.87 9.16 -4.93
N TYR A 134 -6.64 9.20 -4.42
CA TYR A 134 -5.60 10.16 -4.81
C TYR A 134 -4.52 9.51 -5.67
N GLY A 135 -4.03 10.25 -6.67
CA GLY A 135 -3.00 9.81 -7.61
C GLY A 135 -3.45 9.93 -9.06
N ASP A 136 -2.51 10.14 -9.98
CA ASP A 136 -2.77 10.08 -11.42
C ASP A 136 -2.99 8.63 -11.88
N ILE A 137 -2.19 7.73 -11.28
CA ILE A 137 -2.27 6.29 -11.45
C ILE A 137 -2.34 5.66 -10.06
N ILE A 138 -3.34 4.84 -9.82
CA ILE A 138 -3.51 4.09 -8.58
C ILE A 138 -3.27 2.63 -8.89
N ILE A 139 -2.53 1.92 -8.05
CA ILE A 139 -2.25 0.50 -8.23
C ILE A 139 -2.58 -0.28 -6.96
N GLY A 140 -3.04 -1.51 -7.13
CA GLY A 140 -3.34 -2.38 -6.00
C GLY A 140 -3.00 -3.84 -6.26
N SER A 141 -2.72 -4.58 -5.20
CA SER A 141 -2.48 -6.02 -5.22
C SER A 141 -3.59 -6.78 -4.52
N CYS A 142 -4.00 -7.89 -5.13
CA CYS A 142 -4.99 -8.80 -4.56
C CYS A 142 -4.37 -10.10 -4.01
N ASN A 143 -3.10 -10.07 -3.60
CA ASN A 143 -2.41 -11.26 -3.08
C ASN A 143 -2.95 -11.65 -1.69
N ARG A 144 -2.71 -12.88 -1.24
CA ARG A 144 -3.29 -13.48 0.00
C ARG A 144 -3.12 -12.66 1.28
N TRP A 145 -2.07 -11.85 1.39
CA TRP A 145 -1.76 -11.04 2.58
C TRP A 145 -2.23 -9.58 2.49
N LYS A 146 -3.07 -9.26 1.50
CA LYS A 146 -3.61 -7.91 1.25
C LYS A 146 -5.04 -7.81 1.81
N PRO A 147 -5.59 -6.61 2.08
CA PRO A 147 -6.99 -6.43 2.47
C PRO A 147 -8.01 -6.98 1.46
N LEU A 148 -7.57 -7.19 0.22
CA LEU A 148 -8.32 -7.83 -0.86
C LEU A 148 -7.67 -9.18 -1.24
N PRO A 149 -7.78 -10.23 -0.40
CA PRO A 149 -7.01 -11.46 -0.52
C PRO A 149 -7.57 -12.45 -1.57
N LEU A 150 -7.52 -12.08 -2.85
CA LEU A 150 -7.92 -12.98 -3.95
C LEU A 150 -6.91 -14.12 -4.20
N GLY A 151 -5.71 -14.02 -3.62
CA GLY A 151 -4.62 -14.98 -3.77
C GLY A 151 -3.70 -14.68 -4.97
N LYS A 152 -4.28 -14.21 -6.08
CA LYS A 152 -3.56 -13.64 -7.24
C LYS A 152 -4.29 -12.41 -7.77
N GLY A 153 -3.63 -11.63 -8.61
CA GLY A 153 -4.21 -10.45 -9.24
C GLY A 153 -3.72 -9.12 -8.68
N GLY A 154 -4.09 -8.08 -9.40
CA GLY A 154 -3.94 -6.69 -9.05
C GLY A 154 -4.75 -5.84 -10.01
N PHE A 155 -4.69 -4.52 -9.83
CA PHE A 155 -5.35 -3.59 -10.72
C PHE A 155 -4.50 -2.32 -10.88
N ILE A 156 -4.77 -1.62 -11.97
CA ILE A 156 -4.34 -0.25 -12.25
C ILE A 156 -5.63 0.56 -12.42
N ALA A 157 -5.71 1.70 -11.77
CA ALA A 157 -6.82 2.63 -11.86
C ALA A 157 -6.28 3.99 -12.29
N THR A 158 -6.79 4.55 -13.39
CA THR A 158 -6.30 5.83 -13.93
C THR A 158 -7.34 6.49 -14.83
N ASP A 159 -7.13 7.77 -15.12
CA ASP A 159 -7.92 8.51 -16.12
C ASP A 159 -7.25 8.51 -17.49
N TYR A 160 -6.06 7.94 -17.61
CA TYR A 160 -5.40 7.72 -18.89
C TYR A 160 -5.95 6.46 -19.56
N PHE A 161 -6.09 6.49 -20.88
CA PHE A 161 -6.40 5.29 -21.63
C PHE A 161 -5.18 4.35 -21.60
N LEU A 162 -5.41 3.08 -21.27
CA LEU A 162 -4.39 2.04 -21.29
C LEU A 162 -5.01 0.80 -21.92
N GLU A 163 -4.54 0.43 -23.10
CA GLU A 163 -4.91 -0.82 -23.75
C GLU A 163 -4.00 -1.93 -23.23
N GLN A 164 -4.59 -2.92 -22.56
CA GLN A 164 -3.86 -4.06 -22.04
C GLN A 164 -4.78 -5.27 -21.97
N GLU A 165 -4.26 -6.43 -22.37
CA GLU A 165 -4.94 -7.71 -22.17
C GLU A 165 -5.09 -8.00 -20.68
N GLU A 166 -6.34 -8.20 -20.24
CA GLU A 166 -6.66 -8.50 -18.86
C GLU A 166 -6.62 -10.00 -18.60
N PRO A 167 -6.06 -10.44 -17.46
CA PRO A 167 -6.01 -11.86 -17.13
C PRO A 167 -7.38 -12.41 -16.74
N SER A 168 -7.49 -13.74 -16.77
CA SER A 168 -8.61 -14.44 -16.14
C SER A 168 -8.41 -14.52 -14.62
N LEU A 169 -9.31 -13.88 -13.88
CA LEU A 169 -9.38 -13.86 -12.41
C LEU A 169 -10.72 -14.42 -11.93
N ASP A 170 -10.79 -14.81 -10.66
CA ASP A 170 -12.06 -15.16 -10.02
C ASP A 170 -12.82 -13.88 -9.67
N TYR A 171 -13.53 -13.34 -10.67
CA TYR A 171 -14.26 -12.08 -10.52
C TYR A 171 -15.44 -12.17 -9.56
N ALA A 172 -16.06 -13.35 -9.41
CA ALA A 172 -17.13 -13.54 -8.44
C ALA A 172 -16.61 -13.38 -7.01
N LYS A 173 -15.49 -14.03 -6.69
CA LYS A 173 -14.81 -13.85 -5.40
C LYS A 173 -14.31 -12.41 -5.22
N LEU A 174 -13.77 -11.79 -6.26
CA LEU A 174 -13.31 -10.40 -6.19
C LEU A 174 -14.45 -9.43 -5.83
N VAL A 175 -15.63 -9.58 -6.44
CA VAL A 175 -16.81 -8.77 -6.10
C VAL A 175 -17.19 -8.96 -4.63
N GLN A 176 -17.30 -10.19 -4.15
CA GLN A 176 -17.62 -10.48 -2.75
C GLN A 176 -16.58 -9.84 -1.80
N LEU A 177 -15.29 -9.95 -2.14
CA LEU A 177 -14.21 -9.33 -1.37
C LEU A 177 -14.32 -7.81 -1.36
N LEU A 178 -14.67 -7.16 -2.48
CA LEU A 178 -14.83 -5.71 -2.56
C LEU A 178 -16.02 -5.21 -1.73
N GLU A 179 -17.13 -5.95 -1.73
CA GLU A 179 -18.35 -5.58 -0.99
C GLU A 179 -18.16 -5.68 0.53
N THR A 180 -17.38 -6.65 0.98
CA THR A 180 -17.07 -6.88 2.40
C THR A 180 -15.79 -6.16 2.86
N LEU A 181 -15.12 -5.45 1.97
CA LEU A 181 -13.86 -4.74 2.24
C LEU A 181 -13.98 -3.70 3.37
N PRO A 182 -15.01 -2.81 3.42
CA PRO A 182 -15.12 -1.82 4.48
C PRO A 182 -15.21 -2.43 5.88
N GLU A 183 -15.95 -3.53 6.02
CA GLU A 183 -16.11 -4.24 7.29
C GLU A 183 -14.79 -4.88 7.74
N ARG A 184 -14.09 -5.58 6.83
CA ARG A 184 -12.77 -6.18 7.13
C ARG A 184 -11.75 -5.14 7.56
N CYS A 185 -11.66 -4.04 6.82
CA CYS A 185 -10.76 -2.93 7.15
C CYS A 185 -11.09 -2.34 8.53
N THR A 186 -12.38 -2.11 8.82
CA THR A 186 -12.84 -1.61 10.13
C THR A 186 -12.46 -2.54 11.27
N LYS A 187 -12.68 -3.85 11.11
CA LYS A 187 -12.28 -4.87 12.10
C LYS A 187 -10.77 -4.87 12.34
N ALA A 188 -9.97 -4.81 11.27
CA ALA A 188 -8.52 -4.76 11.36
C ALA A 188 -8.02 -3.49 12.07
N PHE A 189 -8.58 -2.32 11.76
CA PHE A 189 -8.25 -1.06 12.43
C PHE A 189 -8.59 -1.10 13.92
N HIS A 190 -9.78 -1.59 14.29
CA HIS A 190 -10.17 -1.71 15.70
C HIS A 190 -9.25 -2.66 16.48
N ALA A 191 -8.88 -3.80 15.89
CA ALA A 191 -7.96 -4.74 16.51
C ALA A 191 -6.55 -4.13 16.66
N ALA A 192 -6.05 -3.40 15.66
CA ALA A 192 -4.79 -2.69 15.75
C ALA A 192 -4.82 -1.62 16.86
N ASN A 193 -5.89 -0.82 16.96
CA ASN A 193 -6.02 0.18 18.02
C ASN A 193 -6.06 -0.43 19.42
N LYS A 194 -6.75 -1.56 19.60
CA LYS A 194 -6.73 -2.29 20.89
C LYS A 194 -5.31 -2.71 21.27
N LEU A 195 -4.54 -3.22 20.30
CA LEU A 195 -3.14 -3.58 20.54
C LEU A 195 -2.27 -2.36 20.85
N LYS A 196 -2.48 -1.23 20.16
CA LYS A 196 -1.77 0.03 20.45
C LYS A 196 -2.00 0.50 21.88
N LEU A 197 -3.25 0.46 22.35
CA LEU A 197 -3.60 0.81 23.74
C LEU A 197 -2.94 -0.16 24.74
N PHE A 198 -2.99 -1.47 24.45
CA PHE A 198 -2.33 -2.47 25.30
C PHE A 198 -0.81 -2.28 25.39
N LEU A 199 -0.20 -1.78 24.32
CA LEU A 199 1.24 -1.53 24.21
C LEU A 199 1.63 -0.05 24.41
N GLU A 200 0.77 0.80 24.99
CA GLU A 200 0.96 2.25 25.05
C GLU A 200 2.28 2.69 25.73
N LYS A 201 2.85 1.84 26.58
CA LYS A 201 4.13 2.06 27.27
C LYS A 201 5.38 1.78 26.42
N TYR A 202 5.22 1.24 25.22
CA TYR A 202 6.32 0.92 24.31
C TYR A 202 6.43 1.96 23.18
N ASP A 203 7.60 2.04 22.53
CA ASP A 203 7.82 2.91 21.36
C ASP A 203 7.10 2.35 20.12
N ILE A 204 5.81 2.61 20.03
CA ILE A 204 5.01 2.29 18.85
C ILE A 204 5.25 3.35 17.78
N ILE A 205 5.75 2.91 16.62
CA ILE A 205 5.96 3.79 15.47
C ILE A 205 4.61 4.32 14.99
N ARG A 206 4.45 5.64 15.05
CA ARG A 206 3.23 6.37 14.64
C ARG A 206 1.98 5.84 15.36
N SER A 207 2.04 5.78 16.69
CA SER A 207 0.95 5.30 17.55
C SER A 207 -0.38 6.02 17.28
N ASP A 208 -0.34 7.32 16.98
CA ASP A 208 -1.44 8.22 16.68
C ASP A 208 -2.06 8.06 15.28
N HIS A 209 -1.41 7.33 14.36
CA HIS A 209 -1.88 7.16 12.99
C HIS A 209 -2.74 5.90 12.78
N LYS A 210 -3.61 5.90 11.76
CA LYS A 210 -4.42 4.73 11.41
C LYS A 210 -3.58 3.69 10.67
N GLY A 211 -3.68 2.42 11.07
CA GLY A 211 -3.04 1.30 10.38
C GLY A 211 -3.62 -0.04 10.80
N TYR A 212 -3.32 -1.07 10.00
CA TYR A 212 -3.68 -2.45 10.31
C TYR A 212 -2.58 -3.25 10.98
N ASN A 213 -1.34 -2.79 10.93
CA ASN A 213 -0.23 -3.38 11.64
C ASN A 213 0.19 -2.46 12.79
N VAL A 214 0.86 -3.03 13.79
CA VAL A 214 1.49 -2.25 14.86
C VAL A 214 2.98 -2.58 14.82
N ILE A 215 3.82 -1.55 14.70
CA ILE A 215 5.27 -1.72 14.74
C ILE A 215 5.77 -1.12 16.04
N VAL A 216 6.54 -1.90 16.79
CA VAL A 216 7.18 -1.47 18.03
C VAL A 216 8.68 -1.49 17.81
N ALA A 217 9.31 -0.32 17.93
CA ALA A 217 10.76 -0.20 17.96
C ALA A 217 11.26 -0.79 19.29
N CYS A 218 12.22 -1.70 19.20
CA CYS A 218 12.79 -2.38 20.37
C CYS A 218 14.15 -2.99 20.04
N LYS A 219 14.95 -3.20 21.08
CA LYS A 219 16.24 -3.90 20.96
C LYS A 219 16.03 -5.40 20.81
N GLU A 220 17.05 -6.11 20.35
CA GLU A 220 16.99 -7.55 20.11
C GLU A 220 16.65 -8.32 21.38
N GLU A 221 17.24 -7.92 22.51
CA GLU A 221 17.02 -8.55 23.82
C GLU A 221 15.56 -8.44 24.32
N GLU A 222 14.79 -7.48 23.82
CA GLU A 222 13.42 -7.22 24.25
C GLU A 222 12.37 -7.93 23.39
N LYS A 223 12.77 -8.42 22.21
CA LYS A 223 11.86 -8.95 21.19
C LYS A 223 11.04 -10.13 21.69
N GLU A 224 11.70 -11.12 22.27
CA GLU A 224 11.03 -12.36 22.71
C GLU A 224 10.01 -12.07 23.81
N ARG A 225 10.35 -11.20 24.76
CA ARG A 225 9.43 -10.72 25.80
C ARG A 225 8.21 -10.03 25.20
N LEU A 226 8.41 -9.14 24.21
CA LEU A 226 7.31 -8.42 23.57
C LEU A 226 6.42 -9.36 22.74
N ILE A 227 7.02 -10.31 22.02
CA ILE A 227 6.28 -11.35 21.26
C ILE A 227 5.41 -12.17 22.21
N ASN A 228 5.96 -12.63 23.34
CA ASN A 228 5.21 -13.42 24.32
C ASN A 228 4.09 -12.59 24.95
N LEU A 229 4.35 -11.34 25.31
CA LEU A 229 3.33 -10.42 25.81
C LEU A 229 2.17 -10.24 24.83
N VAL A 230 2.44 -10.12 23.53
CA VAL A 230 1.40 -10.00 22.50
C VAL A 230 0.68 -11.33 22.26
N LYS A 231 1.36 -12.48 22.38
CA LYS A 231 0.72 -13.80 22.32
C LYS A 231 -0.22 -14.04 23.49
N ASP A 232 0.14 -13.57 24.68
CA ASP A 232 -0.71 -13.65 25.88
C ASP A 232 -1.95 -12.76 25.72
N PHE A 233 -1.81 -11.62 25.06
CA PHE A 233 -2.93 -10.76 24.67
C PHE A 233 -3.81 -11.41 23.60
N ASP A 234 -3.19 -11.95 22.54
CA ASP A 234 -3.86 -12.60 21.43
C ASP A 234 -2.89 -13.50 20.63
N ALA A 235 -2.99 -14.80 20.86
CA ALA A 235 -2.12 -15.80 20.24
C ALA A 235 -2.24 -15.89 18.70
N SER A 236 -3.30 -15.31 18.11
CA SER A 236 -3.50 -15.30 16.65
C SER A 236 -2.69 -14.21 15.92
N ILE A 237 -2.07 -13.28 16.67
CA ILE A 237 -1.30 -12.19 16.09
C ILE A 237 0.08 -12.71 15.65
N GLU A 238 0.23 -12.89 14.34
CA GLU A 238 1.53 -13.13 13.72
C GLU A 238 2.44 -11.89 13.83
N HIS A 239 3.75 -12.11 13.78
CA HIS A 239 4.74 -11.05 13.80
C HIS A 239 5.82 -11.26 12.73
N THR A 240 6.57 -10.20 12.43
CA THR A 240 7.75 -10.22 11.59
C THR A 240 8.78 -9.23 12.09
N ASP A 241 10.06 -9.59 12.01
CA ASP A 241 11.15 -8.72 12.46
C ASP A 241 11.35 -7.51 11.56
N CYS A 242 11.77 -6.41 12.18
CA CYS A 242 12.46 -5.28 11.58
C CYS A 242 13.94 -5.31 12.02
N PRO A 243 14.88 -4.76 11.23
CA PRO A 243 14.68 -3.90 10.07
C PRO A 243 14.25 -4.64 8.79
N ARG A 244 13.33 -4.04 8.02
CA ARG A 244 12.95 -4.48 6.67
C ARG A 244 12.59 -3.28 5.82
N TYR A 245 13.17 -3.17 4.61
CA TYR A 245 12.90 -2.08 3.66
C TYR A 245 11.41 -1.82 3.44
N ILE A 246 10.58 -2.87 3.33
CA ILE A 246 9.13 -2.72 3.11
C ILE A 246 8.35 -2.29 4.37
N ARG A 247 9.05 -2.00 5.47
CA ARG A 247 8.53 -1.56 6.75
C ARG A 247 9.32 -0.34 7.23
N VAL A 248 10.21 -0.56 8.20
CA VAL A 248 11.16 0.42 8.75
C VAL A 248 12.54 -0.24 8.84
N LEU A 249 13.59 0.55 8.72
CA LEU A 249 15.00 0.14 8.79
C LEU A 249 15.61 0.27 10.19
N GLU A 250 14.75 0.33 11.21
CA GLU A 250 15.11 0.31 12.62
C GLU A 250 14.83 -1.08 13.23
N PRO A 251 15.61 -1.51 14.25
CA PRO A 251 15.28 -2.70 15.04
C PRO A 251 13.89 -2.61 15.67
N GLY A 252 13.11 -3.69 15.52
CA GLY A 252 11.77 -3.74 16.08
C GLY A 252 10.99 -4.98 15.63
N ILE A 253 9.71 -5.00 15.98
CA ILE A 253 8.77 -6.07 15.60
C ILE A 253 7.52 -5.45 14.99
N SER A 254 7.09 -6.00 13.86
CA SER A 254 5.81 -5.68 13.21
C SER A 254 4.80 -6.77 13.50
N PHE A 255 3.75 -6.45 14.25
CA PHE A 255 2.58 -7.29 14.49
C PHE A 255 1.60 -7.18 13.32
N GLU A 256 1.21 -8.30 12.74
CA GLU A 256 0.58 -8.40 11.42
C GLU A 256 -0.95 -8.59 11.50
N ILE A 257 -1.65 -7.73 12.24
CA ILE A 257 -3.09 -7.89 12.59
C ILE A 257 -3.99 -8.04 11.35
N LYS A 258 -3.67 -7.40 10.22
CA LYS A 258 -4.42 -7.56 8.95
C LYS A 258 -4.61 -9.00 8.51
N ARG A 259 -3.66 -9.90 8.81
CA ARG A 259 -3.69 -11.30 8.35
C ARG A 259 -4.85 -12.09 8.96
N ARG A 260 -5.28 -11.71 10.17
CA ARG A 260 -6.38 -12.36 10.91
C ARG A 260 -7.74 -12.24 10.24
N PHE A 261 -7.90 -11.24 9.36
CA PHE A 261 -9.16 -10.95 8.69
C PHE A 261 -9.16 -11.40 7.23
N ASN A 262 -8.12 -12.12 6.80
CA ASN A 262 -7.98 -12.61 5.44
C ASN A 262 -8.49 -14.04 5.23
N ASP A 263 -8.67 -14.81 6.32
CA ASP A 263 -9.18 -16.17 6.27
C ASP A 263 -10.70 -16.16 6.46
N GLY A 264 -11.46 -16.56 5.44
CA GLY A 264 -12.92 -16.71 5.56
C GLY A 264 -13.79 -16.28 4.37
N VAL A 265 -13.21 -16.07 3.18
CA VAL A 265 -13.96 -15.92 1.91
C VAL A 265 -13.39 -16.86 0.86
#